data_AF-A0A254SDT8-F1
#
_entry.id   AF-A0A254SDT8-F1
#
_cell.length_a   1.000
_cell.length_b   1.000
_cell.length_c   1.000
_cell.angle_alpha   90.00
_cell.angle_beta   90.00
_cell.angle_gamma   90.00
#
_symmetry.space_group_name_H-M   'P 1'
#
loop_
_entity.id
_entity.type
_entity.pdbx_description
1 polymer ?
#
loop_
_entity_poly.entity_id
_entity_poly.type
_entity_poly.pdbx_seq_one_letter_code
_entity_poly.pdbx_strand_id
1 'polypeptide(L)' 'MEKQIAWTVAAISEFAKAKELSPKQAFNYLRLFKGMDFLEKHYEAEHLLSFDDTVDDLTAICQRNGGLIQ' A
#
# COMPACT_ATOMS: atom_id res chain seq x y z
N MET A 1 -14.17 9.91 5.30
CA MET A 1 -12.84 10.55 5.27
C MET A 1 -11.94 10.03 6.39
N GLU A 2 -12.30 10.14 7.68
CA GLU A 2 -11.44 9.64 8.78
C GLU A 2 -11.14 8.13 8.71
N LYS A 3 -12.15 7.29 8.40
CA LYS A 3 -11.97 5.83 8.26
C LYS A 3 -10.97 5.46 7.16
N GLN A 4 -11.04 6.16 6.03
CA GLN A 4 -10.13 5.94 4.90
C GLN A 4 -8.69 6.30 5.27
N ILE A 5 -8.47 7.45 5.93
CA ILE A 5 -7.13 7.85 6.38
C ILE A 5 -6.56 6.82 7.36
N ALA A 6 -7.34 6.40 8.36
CA ALA A 6 -6.90 5.41 9.34
C ALA A 6 -6.56 4.06 8.67
N TRP A 7 -7.41 3.61 7.73
CA TRP A 7 -7.17 2.39 6.98
C TRP A 7 -5.94 2.50 6.08
N THR A 8 -5.73 3.62 5.36
CA THR A 8 -4.54 3.84 4.54
C THR A 8 -3.26 3.80 5.39
N VAL A 9 -3.27 4.38 6.59
CA VAL A 9 -2.14 4.30 7.52
C VAL A 9 -1.88 2.86 7.96
N ALA A 10 -2.94 2.06 8.20
CA ALA A 10 -2.81 0.65 8.51
C ALA A 10 -2.23 -0.15 7.32
N ALA A 11 -2.73 0.08 6.10
CA ALA A 11 -2.22 -0.57 4.88
C ALA A 11 -0.73 -0.27 4.64
N ILE A 12 -0.28 0.98 4.85
CA ILE A 12 1.14 1.34 4.77
C ILE A 12 1.95 0.61 5.85
N SER A 13 1.40 0.46 7.06
CA SER A 13 2.07 -0.23 8.16
C SER A 13 2.23 -1.73 7.89
N GLU A 14 1.18 -2.38 7.37
CA GLU A 14 1.24 -3.79 7.00
C GLU A 14 2.19 -4.03 5.82
N PHE A 15 2.17 -3.15 4.80
CA PHE A 15 3.16 -3.21 3.71
C PHE A 15 4.59 -3.04 4.23
N ALA A 16 4.82 -2.09 5.15
CA ALA A 16 6.12 -1.87 5.75
C ALA A 16 6.62 -3.13 6.49
N LYS A 17 5.74 -3.76 7.28
CA LYS A 17 6.04 -4.99 8.01
C LYS A 17 6.33 -6.15 7.07
N ALA A 18 5.51 -6.36 6.04
CA ALA A 18 5.68 -7.45 5.08
C ALA A 18 6.97 -7.34 4.26
N LYS A 19 7.44 -6.11 3.99
CA LYS A 19 8.64 -5.85 3.19
C LYS A 19 9.88 -5.48 4.01
N GLU A 20 9.81 -5.63 5.34
CA GLU A 20 10.88 -5.30 6.28
C GLU A 20 11.40 -3.84 6.14
N LEU A 21 10.48 -2.91 5.88
CA LEU A 21 10.75 -1.48 5.74
C LEU A 21 10.33 -0.72 6.99
N SER A 22 10.98 0.43 7.23
CA SER A 22 10.37 1.44 8.11
C SER A 22 9.10 2.01 7.47
N PRO A 23 8.12 2.50 8.25
CA PRO A 23 6.91 3.14 7.71
C PRO A 23 7.22 4.29 6.75
N LYS A 24 8.30 5.05 7.00
CA LYS A 24 8.76 6.12 6.11
C LYS A 24 9.26 5.59 4.77
N GLN A 25 10.03 4.50 4.77
CA GLN A 25 10.50 3.86 3.53
C GLN A 25 9.32 3.29 2.73
N ALA A 26 8.39 2.61 3.39
CA ALA A 26 7.19 2.09 2.76
C ALA A 26 6.35 3.21 2.12
N PHE A 27 6.04 4.27 2.86
CA PHE A 27 5.31 5.42 2.32
C PHE A 27 6.01 6.03 1.10
N ASN A 28 7.33 6.27 1.18
CA ASN A 28 8.08 6.84 0.07
C ASN A 28 8.08 5.92 -1.16
N TYR A 29 8.22 4.60 -0.96
CA TYR A 29 8.17 3.60 -2.02
C TYR A 29 6.80 3.55 -2.69
N LEU A 30 5.73 3.43 -1.90
CA LEU A 30 4.35 3.41 -2.39
C LEU A 30 3.99 4.70 -3.13
N ARG A 31 4.48 5.85 -2.65
CA ARG A 31 4.29 7.13 -3.33
C ARG A 31 5.04 7.21 -4.67
N LEU A 32 6.28 6.73 -4.71
CA LEU A 32 7.11 6.76 -5.92
C LEU A 32 6.55 5.87 -7.02
N PHE A 33 6.02 4.70 -6.65
CA PHE A 33 5.58 3.66 -7.59
C PHE A 33 4.05 3.46 -7.60
N LYS A 34 3.28 4.54 -7.48
CA LYS A 34 1.82 4.57 -7.69
C LYS A 34 0.96 3.73 -6.73
N GLY A 35 1.54 3.17 -5.67
CA GLY A 35 0.80 2.47 -4.60
C GLY A 35 -0.14 3.38 -3.82
N MET A 36 0.27 4.63 -3.53
CA MET A 36 -0.63 5.59 -2.85
C MET A 36 -1.84 5.98 -3.71
N ASP A 37 -1.62 6.23 -5.01
CA ASP A 37 -2.69 6.51 -5.98
C ASP A 37 -3.68 5.33 -6.06
N PHE A 38 -3.18 4.09 -5.97
CA PHE A 38 -4.00 2.89 -5.91
C PHE A 38 -4.88 2.84 -4.65
N LEU A 39 -4.29 3.03 -3.46
CA LEU A 39 -5.03 3.00 -2.19
C LEU A 39 -6.13 4.06 -2.12
N GLU A 40 -5.90 5.25 -2.69
CA GLU A 40 -6.91 6.31 -2.75
C GLU A 40 -8.04 5.94 -3.72
N LYS A 41 -7.70 5.50 -4.94
CA LYS A 41 -8.67 5.22 -6.00
C LYS A 41 -9.51 3.97 -5.75
N HIS A 42 -8.94 2.97 -5.09
CA HIS A 42 -9.55 1.64 -4.93
C HIS A 42 -10.00 1.34 -3.50
N TYR A 43 -9.96 2.34 -2.60
CA TYR A 43 -10.35 2.20 -1.19
C TYR A 43 -11.67 1.42 -1.00
N GLU A 44 -12.74 1.79 -1.74
CA GLU A 44 -14.07 1.17 -1.59
C GLU A 44 -14.10 -0.35 -1.82
N ALA A 45 -13.15 -0.88 -2.59
CA ALA A 45 -12.98 -2.32 -2.79
C ALA A 45 -11.95 -2.91 -1.81
N GLU A 46 -10.77 -2.28 -1.72
CA GLU A 46 -9.65 -2.79 -0.93
C GLU A 46 -9.96 -2.93 0.56
N HIS A 47 -10.72 -1.99 1.14
CA HIS A 47 -11.00 -2.03 2.58
C HIS A 47 -11.91 -3.20 3.02
N LEU A 48 -12.47 -3.93 2.06
CA LEU A 48 -13.26 -5.14 2.28
C LEU A 48 -12.40 -6.42 2.22
N LEU A 49 -11.15 -6.31 1.75
CA LEU A 49 -10.20 -7.41 1.64
C LEU A 49 -9.33 -7.54 2.89
N SER A 50 -8.55 -8.61 2.93
CA SER A 50 -7.51 -8.75 3.95
C SER A 50 -6.34 -7.81 3.66
N PHE A 51 -5.56 -7.48 4.70
CA PHE A 51 -4.34 -6.69 4.47
C PHE A 51 -3.29 -7.47 3.66
N ASP A 52 -3.27 -8.80 3.73
CA ASP A 52 -2.36 -9.61 2.92
C ASP A 52 -2.67 -9.42 1.42
N ASP A 53 -3.95 -9.43 1.04
CA ASP A 53 -4.38 -9.16 -0.34
C ASP A 53 -3.96 -7.75 -0.78
N THR A 54 -4.21 -6.73 0.06
CA THR A 54 -3.79 -5.35 -0.24
C THR A 54 -2.27 -5.22 -0.36
N VAL A 55 -1.48 -5.96 0.41
CA VAL A 55 -0.01 -5.96 0.30
C VAL A 55 0.44 -6.57 -1.03
N ASP A 56 -0.19 -7.66 -1.47
CA ASP A 56 0.10 -8.29 -2.76
C ASP A 56 -0.27 -7.37 -3.93
N ASP A 57 -1.43 -6.72 -3.86
CA ASP A 57 -1.86 -5.76 -4.88
C ASP A 57 -0.97 -4.51 -4.93
N LEU A 58 -0.58 -3.98 -3.77
CA LEU A 58 0.41 -2.90 -3.68
C LEU A 58 1.74 -3.30 -4.30
N THR A 59 2.21 -4.52 -4.03
CA THR A 59 3.44 -5.07 -4.60
C THR A 59 3.33 -5.14 -6.12
N ALA A 60 2.24 -5.69 -6.64
CA ALA A 60 2.00 -5.82 -8.08
C ALA A 60 1.90 -4.45 -8.79
N ILE A 61 1.18 -3.50 -8.19
CA ILE A 61 1.06 -2.13 -8.72
C ILE A 61 2.42 -1.43 -8.72
N CYS A 62 3.18 -1.51 -7.64
CA CYS A 62 4.50 -0.90 -7.57
C CYS A 62 5.45 -1.50 -8.59
N GLN A 63 5.46 -2.83 -8.76
CA GLN A 63 6.29 -3.50 -9.77
C GLN A 63 5.92 -3.10 -11.20
N ARG A 64 4.63 -3.01 -11.53
CA ARG A 64 4.16 -2.52 -12.84
C ARG A 64 4.58 -1.08 -13.12
N ASN A 65 4.91 -0.30 -12.09
CA ASN A 65 5.36 1.08 -12.20
C ASN A 65 6.89 1.24 -11.97
N GLY A 66 7.67 0.16 -12.05
CA GLY A 66 9.14 0.19 -11.99
C GLY A 66 9.73 -0.02 -10.59
N GLY A 67 8.90 -0.36 -9.61
CA GLY A 67 9.34 -0.75 -8.27
C GLY A 67 10.01 -2.13 -8.28
N LEU A 68 11.02 -2.31 -7.41
CA LEU A 68 11.85 -3.52 -7.39
C LEU A 68 11.74 -4.34 -6.09
N ILE A 69 10.87 -3.94 -5.16
CA ILE A 69 10.64 -4.68 -3.91
C ILE A 69 9.67 -5.82 -4.23
N GLN A 70 10.04 -7.03 -3.76
CA GLN A 70 9.26 -8.25 -3.96
C GLN A 70 8.39 -8.56 -2.77
#